data_AF-A0A7S0BIN0-F1
#
_entry.id   AF-A0A7S0BIN0-F1
#
_cell.length_a   1.000
_cell.length_b   1.000
_cell.length_c   1.000
_cell.angle_alpha   90.00
_cell.angle_beta   90.00
_cell.angle_gamma   90.00
#
_symmetry.space_group_name_H-M   'P 1'
#
loop_
_entity.id
_entity.type
_entity.pdbx_description
1 polymer ?
#
loop_
_entity_poly.entity_id
_entity_poly.type
_entity_poly.pdbx_seq_one_letter_code
_entity_poly.pdbx_strand_id
1 'polypeptide(L)'
;VDLLLDAAASGWNTVEREGISIRHPARFVLVGSGNPEEGELRPQLLDRFGMHAEIRTVKDPAMRVQIVEQRSQFDQNPQAYISQSLSEQDELKQRILHAQKILPDIEIDYDLKIKISEICAELDVDGLRG
;
A
#
# COMPACT_ATOMS: atom_id res chain seq x y z
N VAL A 1 -8.69 -9.40 -12.92
CA VAL A 1 -7.79 -8.58 -12.08
C VAL A 1 -7.66 -7.18 -12.66
N ASP A 2 -7.53 -7.03 -13.99
CA ASP A 2 -7.39 -5.72 -14.65
C ASP A 2 -8.46 -4.70 -14.27
N LEU A 3 -9.74 -5.11 -14.17
CA LEU A 3 -10.83 -4.21 -13.79
C LEU A 3 -10.66 -3.60 -12.38
N LEU A 4 -10.09 -4.33 -11.43
CA LEU A 4 -9.83 -3.79 -10.09
C LEU A 4 -8.68 -2.78 -10.11
N LEU A 5 -7.64 -3.05 -10.91
CA LEU A 5 -6.52 -2.14 -11.10
C LEU A 5 -6.94 -0.87 -11.84
N ASP A 6 -7.80 -1.00 -12.86
CA ASP A 6 -8.38 0.13 -13.60
C ASP A 6 -9.25 1.00 -12.69
N ALA A 7 -10.10 0.37 -11.88
CA ALA A 7 -10.95 1.09 -10.92
C ALA A 7 -10.12 1.80 -9.83
N ALA A 8 -9.09 1.13 -9.30
CA ALA A 8 -8.20 1.71 -8.29
C ALA A 8 -7.40 2.90 -8.85
N ALA A 9 -6.88 2.79 -10.08
CA ALA A 9 -6.11 3.86 -10.71
C ALA A 9 -6.98 5.04 -11.16
N SER A 10 -8.16 4.79 -11.73
CA SER A 10 -9.06 5.84 -12.21
C SER A 10 -9.94 6.46 -11.12
N GLY A 11 -10.16 5.75 -10.02
CA GLY A 11 -11.10 6.13 -8.97
C GLY A 11 -12.57 5.97 -9.38
N TRP A 12 -12.86 5.32 -10.51
CA TRP A 12 -14.20 5.09 -11.04
C TRP A 12 -14.36 3.64 -11.50
N ASN A 13 -15.47 3.02 -11.16
CA ASN A 13 -15.83 1.72 -11.73
C ASN A 13 -16.84 1.94 -12.86
N THR A 14 -16.54 1.38 -14.03
CA THR A 14 -17.41 1.44 -15.23
C THR A 14 -17.94 0.06 -15.53
N VAL A 15 -19.27 -0.07 -15.61
CA VAL A 15 -19.95 -1.32 -15.94
C VAL A 15 -20.67 -1.14 -17.25
N GLU A 16 -20.17 -1.84 -18.28
CA GLU A 16 -20.74 -1.84 -19.63
C GLU A 16 -21.13 -3.27 -20.01
N ARG A 17 -22.41 -3.59 -19.90
CA ARG A 17 -22.93 -4.93 -20.17
C ARG A 17 -24.40 -4.89 -20.56
N GLU A 18 -24.80 -5.73 -21.49
CA GLU A 18 -26.22 -5.92 -21.86
C GLU A 18 -26.94 -4.61 -22.25
N GLY A 19 -26.23 -3.70 -22.92
CA GLY A 19 -26.77 -2.40 -23.34
C GLY A 19 -26.87 -1.36 -22.21
N ILE A 20 -26.36 -1.67 -21.02
CA ILE A 20 -26.30 -0.77 -19.87
C ILE A 20 -24.87 -0.22 -19.76
N SER A 21 -24.73 1.10 -19.62
CA SER A 21 -23.46 1.78 -19.29
C SER A 21 -23.68 2.60 -18.03
N ILE A 22 -23.01 2.20 -16.94
CA ILE A 22 -23.11 2.84 -15.62
C ILE A 22 -21.70 3.13 -15.12
N ARG A 23 -21.52 4.30 -14.48
CA ARG A 23 -20.28 4.65 -13.76
C ARG A 23 -20.60 5.05 -12.33
N HIS A 24 -19.78 4.61 -11.40
CA HIS A 24 -19.88 5.02 -9.99
C HIS A 24 -18.49 5.27 -9.37
N PRO A 25 -18.40 6.15 -8.36
CA PRO A 25 -17.14 6.41 -7.66
C PRO A 25 -16.57 5.14 -7.03
N ALA A 26 -15.26 4.96 -7.14
CA ALA A 26 -14.51 3.81 -6.63
C ALA A 26 -13.08 4.24 -6.23
N ARG A 27 -12.95 5.24 -5.35
CA ARG A 27 -11.64 5.66 -4.81
C ARG A 27 -11.28 4.80 -3.61
N PHE A 28 -10.30 3.92 -3.77
CA PHE A 28 -9.81 3.05 -2.70
C PHE A 28 -8.32 2.74 -2.89
N VAL A 29 -7.66 2.30 -1.82
CA VAL A 29 -6.30 1.76 -1.87
C VAL A 29 -6.40 0.26 -2.12
N LEU A 30 -5.85 -0.22 -3.24
CA LEU A 30 -5.82 -1.65 -3.55
C LEU A 30 -4.63 -2.30 -2.85
N VAL A 31 -4.90 -3.33 -2.05
CA VAL A 31 -3.87 -4.16 -1.42
C VAL A 31 -4.00 -5.58 -1.96
N GLY A 32 -2.99 -6.03 -2.69
CA GLY A 32 -2.86 -7.41 -3.14
C GLY A 32 -1.98 -8.20 -2.18
N SER A 33 -2.39 -9.40 -1.80
CA SER A 33 -1.56 -10.36 -1.08
C SER A 33 -1.34 -11.57 -1.97
N GLY A 34 -0.08 -11.98 -2.16
CA GLY A 34 0.28 -13.16 -2.93
C GLY A 34 1.02 -14.17 -2.06
N ASN A 35 0.85 -15.45 -2.35
CA ASN A 35 1.69 -16.51 -1.80
C ASN A 35 2.88 -16.75 -2.75
N PRO A 36 4.14 -16.54 -2.33
CA PRO A 36 5.32 -16.80 -3.17
C PRO A 36 5.38 -18.23 -3.72
N GLU A 37 4.78 -19.20 -3.03
CA GLU A 37 4.76 -20.61 -3.44
C GLU A 37 3.86 -20.89 -4.65
N GLU A 38 2.93 -19.98 -4.98
CA GLU A 38 2.00 -20.13 -6.13
C GLU A 38 2.61 -19.65 -7.45
N GLY A 39 3.89 -19.24 -7.43
CA GLY A 39 4.61 -18.69 -8.56
C GLY A 39 4.57 -17.17 -8.61
N GLU A 40 5.33 -16.60 -9.54
CA GLU A 40 5.44 -15.16 -9.68
C GLU A 40 4.17 -14.55 -10.29
N LEU A 41 3.83 -13.34 -9.85
CA LEU A 41 2.79 -12.54 -10.50
C LEU A 41 3.20 -12.28 -11.95
N ARG A 42 2.19 -12.27 -12.84
CA ARG A 42 2.42 -11.93 -14.24
C ARG A 42 3.07 -10.53 -14.31
N PRO A 43 4.13 -10.33 -15.12
CA PRO A 43 4.85 -9.05 -15.18
C PRO A 43 3.93 -7.85 -15.43
N GLN A 44 2.86 -8.03 -16.22
CA GLN A 44 1.90 -6.96 -16.52
C GLN A 44 1.11 -6.47 -15.31
N LEU A 45 0.99 -7.27 -14.25
CA LEU A 45 0.31 -6.89 -13.01
C LEU A 45 1.28 -6.19 -12.06
N LEU A 46 2.55 -6.64 -12.01
CA LEU A 46 3.59 -6.04 -11.16
C LEU A 46 3.85 -4.58 -11.54
N ASP A 47 3.96 -4.27 -12.83
CA ASP A 47 4.13 -2.90 -13.33
C ASP A 47 2.95 -1.97 -12.98
N ARG A 48 1.79 -2.54 -12.62
CA ARG A 48 0.59 -1.78 -12.26
C ARG A 48 0.44 -1.56 -10.75
N PHE A 49 1.29 -2.18 -9.93
CA PHE A 49 1.37 -1.91 -8.50
C PHE A 49 2.48 -0.89 -8.23
N GLY A 50 2.12 0.26 -7.68
CA GLY A 50 3.10 1.32 -7.39
C GLY A 50 4.06 1.00 -6.24
N MET A 51 3.78 -0.03 -5.43
CA MET A 51 4.63 -0.45 -4.31
C MET A 51 4.59 -1.96 -4.14
N HIS A 52 5.74 -2.54 -3.82
CA HIS A 52 5.90 -3.93 -3.44
C HIS A 52 6.50 -4.00 -2.02
N ALA A 53 5.85 -4.75 -1.14
CA ALA A 53 6.29 -4.94 0.24
C ALA A 53 6.38 -6.44 0.55
N GLU A 54 7.56 -6.89 0.97
CA GLU A 54 7.78 -8.27 1.38
C GLU A 54 7.60 -8.39 2.90
N ILE A 55 6.69 -9.26 3.35
CA ILE A 55 6.50 -9.56 4.77
C ILE A 55 7.28 -10.83 5.12
N ARG A 56 8.27 -10.69 6.00
CA ARG A 56 9.08 -11.81 6.48
C ARG A 56 8.68 -12.19 7.90
N THR A 57 8.59 -13.50 8.15
CA THR A 57 8.33 -14.02 9.50
C THR A 57 9.45 -13.62 10.46
N VAL A 58 9.07 -13.05 11.60
CA VAL A 58 10.00 -12.72 12.68
C VAL A 58 10.71 -13.98 13.18
N LYS A 59 12.05 -13.96 13.10
CA LYS A 59 12.93 -15.06 13.54
C LYS A 59 13.45 -14.87 14.97
N ASP A 60 13.46 -13.64 15.48
CA ASP A 60 13.92 -13.34 16.84
C ASP A 60 12.94 -13.91 17.89
N PRO A 61 13.39 -14.83 18.78
CA PRO A 61 12.52 -15.41 19.80
C PRO A 61 11.89 -14.38 20.73
N ALA A 62 12.61 -13.32 21.11
CA ALA A 62 12.09 -12.30 22.02
C ALA A 62 10.91 -11.54 21.38
N MET A 63 11.09 -11.07 20.14
CA MET A 63 10.02 -10.43 19.38
C MET A 63 8.82 -11.37 19.13
N ARG A 64 9.06 -12.67 18.91
CA ARG A 64 7.97 -13.66 18.77
C ARG A 64 7.13 -13.79 20.04
N VAL A 65 7.77 -13.84 21.21
CA VAL A 65 7.07 -13.86 22.50
C VAL A 65 6.24 -12.60 22.67
N GLN A 66 6.82 -11.43 22.37
CA GLN A 66 6.11 -10.15 22.45
C GLN A 66 4.85 -10.11 21.57
N ILE A 67 4.93 -10.59 20.34
CA ILE A 67 3.76 -10.64 19.43
C ILE A 67 2.64 -11.53 20.01
N VAL A 68 3.01 -12.69 20.57
CA VAL A 68 2.03 -13.62 21.17
C VAL A 68 1.42 -13.01 22.43
N GLU A 69 2.22 -12.36 23.28
CA GLU A 69 1.74 -11.68 24.47
C GLU A 69 0.79 -10.53 24.13
N GLN A 70 1.15 -9.67 23.17
CA GLN A 70 0.28 -8.59 22.70
C GLN A 70 -1.04 -9.12 22.14
N ARG A 71 -0.98 -10.20 21.35
CA ARG A 71 -2.18 -10.84 20.82
C ARG A 71 -3.08 -11.37 21.94
N SER A 72 -2.50 -12.04 22.93
CA SER A 72 -3.22 -12.57 24.09
C SER A 72 -3.85 -11.45 24.92
N GLN A 73 -3.13 -10.34 25.14
CA GLN A 73 -3.67 -9.16 25.84
C GLN A 73 -4.88 -8.58 25.11
N PHE A 74 -4.79 -8.46 23.78
CA PHE A 74 -5.91 -8.02 22.97
C PHE A 74 -7.11 -8.99 23.05
N ASP A 75 -6.88 -10.29 22.92
CA ASP A 75 -7.95 -11.30 22.96
C ASP A 75 -8.63 -11.36 24.35
N GLN A 76 -7.91 -11.07 25.44
CA GLN A 76 -8.47 -11.03 26.80
C GLN A 76 -9.29 -9.77 27.09
N ASN A 77 -8.78 -8.59 26.70
CA ASN A 77 -9.48 -7.32 26.90
C ASN A 77 -9.20 -6.34 25.76
N PRO A 78 -9.98 -6.42 24.66
CA PRO A 78 -9.77 -5.57 23.49
C PRO A 78 -9.89 -4.07 23.82
N GLN A 79 -10.83 -3.69 24.68
CA GLN A 79 -11.10 -2.29 25.05
C GLN A 79 -9.92 -1.67 25.78
N ALA A 80 -9.31 -2.40 26.72
CA ALA A 80 -8.14 -1.92 27.45
C ALA A 80 -6.93 -1.77 26.52
N TYR A 81 -6.68 -2.73 25.63
CA TYR A 81 -5.58 -2.67 24.66
C TYR A 81 -5.75 -1.49 23.68
N ILE A 82 -6.95 -1.31 23.12
CA ILE A 82 -7.26 -0.17 22.23
C ILE A 82 -7.04 1.16 22.96
N SER A 83 -7.46 1.25 24.23
CA SER A 83 -7.28 2.47 25.03
C SER A 83 -5.80 2.77 25.29
N GLN A 84 -4.97 1.75 25.52
CA GLN A 84 -3.53 1.90 25.72
C GLN A 84 -2.82 2.37 24.43
N SER A 85 -3.21 1.83 23.27
CA SER A 85 -2.62 2.21 21.98
C SER A 85 -3.21 3.49 21.37
N LEU A 86 -4.24 4.10 21.98
CA LEU A 86 -4.98 5.21 21.39
C LEU A 86 -4.08 6.42 21.10
N SER A 87 -3.19 6.76 22.02
CA SER A 87 -2.28 7.91 21.85
C SER A 87 -1.35 7.73 20.66
N GLU A 88 -0.79 6.54 20.47
CA GLU A 88 0.11 6.23 19.34
C GLU A 88 -0.65 6.23 18.01
N GLN A 89 -1.88 5.69 17.99
CA GLN A 89 -2.75 5.71 16.82
C GLN A 89 -3.15 7.13 16.42
N ASP A 90 -3.48 7.98 17.40
CA ASP A 90 -3.82 9.38 17.15
C ASP A 90 -2.61 10.16 16.64
N GLU A 91 -1.41 9.94 17.18
CA GLU A 91 -0.19 10.56 16.66
C GLU A 91 0.05 10.18 15.19
N LEU A 92 -0.03 8.87 14.87
CA LEU A 92 0.13 8.39 13.50
C LEU A 92 -0.92 9.00 12.56
N LYS A 93 -2.17 9.06 13.00
CA LYS A 93 -3.26 9.69 12.24
C LYS A 93 -2.98 11.16 11.96
N GLN A 94 -2.54 11.92 12.97
CA GLN A 94 -2.20 13.33 12.76
C GLN A 94 -1.03 13.50 11.79
N ARG A 95 -0.02 12.63 11.87
CA ARG A 95 1.10 12.63 10.92
C ARG A 95 0.64 12.39 9.49
N ILE A 96 -0.25 11.41 9.26
CA ILE A 96 -0.81 11.14 7.93
C ILE A 96 -1.63 12.33 7.42
N LEU A 97 -2.50 12.91 8.25
CA LEU A 97 -3.31 14.07 7.87
C LEU A 97 -2.45 15.31 7.56
N HIS A 98 -1.38 15.52 8.33
CA HIS A 98 -0.43 16.59 8.05
C HIS A 98 0.30 16.36 6.73
N ALA A 99 0.83 15.14 6.51
CA ALA A 99 1.50 14.77 5.27
C ALA A 99 0.60 14.98 4.04
N GLN A 100 -0.67 14.57 4.11
CA GLN A 100 -1.65 14.78 3.03
C GLN A 100 -1.87 16.27 2.71
N LYS A 101 -1.83 17.14 3.72
CA LYS A 101 -2.03 18.58 3.54
C LYS A 101 -0.83 19.27 2.88
N ILE A 102 0.39 18.89 3.27
CA ILE A 102 1.61 19.51 2.77
C ILE A 102 2.07 18.94 1.42
N LEU A 103 1.60 17.73 1.06
CA LEU A 103 2.03 17.03 -0.16
C LEU A 103 1.98 17.89 -1.45
N PRO A 104 0.96 18.73 -1.70
CA PRO A 104 0.92 19.58 -2.89
C PRO A 104 2.02 20.64 -2.95
N ASP A 105 2.57 21.02 -1.80
CA ASP A 105 3.59 22.07 -1.66
C ASP A 105 5.02 21.49 -1.65
N ILE A 106 5.17 20.16 -1.71
CA ILE A 106 6.48 19.50 -1.71
C ILE A 106 7.09 19.59 -3.11
N GLU A 107 8.22 20.29 -3.21
CA GLU A 107 9.03 20.34 -4.42
C GLU A 107 10.22 19.37 -4.33
N ILE A 108 10.54 18.74 -5.47
CA ILE A 108 11.73 17.89 -5.62
C ILE A 108 12.72 18.63 -6.52
N ASP A 109 13.95 18.75 -6.01
CA ASP A 109 15.06 19.38 -6.73
C ASP A 109 15.35 18.66 -8.06
N TYR A 110 15.80 19.43 -9.06
CA TYR A 110 16.05 18.91 -10.40
C TYR A 110 17.13 17.82 -10.38
N ASP A 111 18.19 18.02 -9.61
CA ASP A 111 19.28 17.04 -9.49
C ASP A 111 18.80 15.70 -8.90
N LEU A 112 17.81 15.73 -8.02
CA LEU A 112 17.19 14.50 -7.49
C LEU A 112 16.34 13.81 -8.54
N LYS A 113 15.60 14.56 -9.37
CA LYS A 113 14.82 13.99 -10.49
C LYS A 113 15.73 13.29 -11.50
N ILE A 114 16.88 13.88 -11.81
CA ILE A 114 17.88 13.26 -12.68
C ILE A 114 18.41 11.97 -12.05
N LYS A 115 18.81 12.00 -10.78
CA LYS A 115 19.28 10.79 -10.08
C LYS A 115 18.25 9.67 -10.04
N ILE A 116 16.96 9.99 -9.82
CA ILE A 116 15.88 9.00 -9.86
C ILE A 116 15.81 8.36 -11.26
N SER A 117 15.87 9.19 -12.31
CA SER A 117 15.85 8.70 -13.70
C SER A 117 17.09 7.86 -14.05
N GLU A 118 18.27 8.21 -13.54
CA GLU A 118 19.51 7.44 -13.73
C GLU A 118 19.39 6.05 -13.10
N ILE A 119 18.88 5.98 -11.86
CA ILE A 119 18.66 4.70 -11.16
C ILE A 119 17.66 3.82 -11.93
N CYS A 120 16.56 4.40 -12.44
CA CYS A 120 15.59 3.65 -13.24
C CYS A 120 16.20 3.08 -14.52
N ALA A 121 17.07 3.85 -15.19
CA ALA A 121 17.76 3.41 -16.39
C ALA A 121 18.82 2.34 -16.11
N GLU A 122 19.56 2.43 -14.99
CA GLU A 122 20.55 1.45 -14.59
C GLU A 122 19.92 0.10 -14.20
N LEU A 123 18.69 0.14 -13.65
CA LEU A 123 17.92 -1.04 -13.27
C LEU A 123 17.10 -1.66 -14.41
N ASP A 124 17.21 -1.13 -15.64
CA ASP A 124 16.47 -1.58 -16.83
C ASP A 124 14.95 -1.65 -16.59
N VAL A 125 14.42 -0.63 -15.88
CA VAL A 125 12.98 -0.56 -15.59
C VAL A 125 12.22 -0.19 -16.86
N ASP A 126 11.26 -1.04 -17.24
CA ASP A 126 10.41 -0.79 -18.41
C ASP A 126 9.51 0.46 -18.20
N GLY A 127 9.69 1.48 -19.03
CA GLY A 127 8.81 2.65 -19.11
C GLY A 127 9.15 3.82 -18.18
N LEU A 128 8.15 4.67 -17.91
CA LEU A 128 8.28 5.90 -17.09
C LEU A 128 7.51 5.80 -15.76
N ARG A 129 7.16 4.58 -15.34
CA ARG A 129 6.40 4.32 -14.11
C ARG A 129 7.29 4.09 -12.88
N GLY A 130 8.58 3.79 -13.11
CA GLY A 130 9.60 3.57 -12.08
C GLY A 130 10.07 4.84 -11.39
#